data_AF-A0A0R3UFD5-F1
#
_entry.id   AF-A0A0R3UFD5-F1
#
_cell.length_a   1.000
_cell.length_b   1.000
_cell.length_c   1.000
_cell.angle_alpha   90.00
_cell.angle_beta   90.00
_cell.angle_gamma   90.00
#
_symmetry.space_group_name_H-M   'P 1'
#
loop_
_entity.id
_entity.type
_entity.pdbx_description
1 polymer ?
#
loop_
_entity_poly.entity_id
_entity_poly.type
_entity_poly.pdbx_seq_one_letter_code
_entity_poly.pdbx_strand_id
1 'polypeptide(L)'
;MHKGVLGVIVMNNDAVPIRTTMDKPMTVHYCALSQQLVSKSRAGVRDGDPTNDLTFLRIRSKKNEIMIAPDKDYTLIVVQEIGGE
;
A
#
# COMPACT_ATOMS: atom_id res chain seq x y z
N MET A 1 -11.78 -13.90 -1.15
CA MET A 1 -10.49 -13.38 -1.64
C MET A 1 -10.43 -13.59 -3.14
N HIS A 2 -9.98 -12.57 -3.88
CA HIS A 2 -9.76 -12.72 -5.32
C HIS A 2 -8.56 -13.64 -5.58
N LYS A 3 -8.59 -14.36 -6.71
CA LYS A 3 -7.47 -15.22 -7.13
C LYS A 3 -6.18 -14.39 -7.22
N GLY A 4 -5.10 -14.88 -6.63
CA GLY A 4 -3.79 -14.22 -6.61
C GLY A 4 -3.56 -13.27 -5.42
N VAL A 5 -4.59 -12.89 -4.65
CA VAL A 5 -4.39 -12.07 -3.44
C VAL A 5 -3.81 -12.92 -2.31
N LEU A 6 -2.62 -12.55 -1.84
CA LEU A 6 -1.90 -13.19 -0.74
C LEU A 6 -2.28 -12.58 0.61
N GLY A 7 -2.54 -11.27 0.65
CA GLY A 7 -2.84 -10.57 1.89
C GLY A 7 -3.44 -9.20 1.68
N VAL A 8 -4.23 -8.77 2.66
CA VAL A 8 -4.83 -7.43 2.70
C VAL A 8 -4.57 -6.83 4.07
N ILE A 9 -4.19 -5.56 4.10
CA ILE A 9 -3.99 -4.76 5.31
C ILE A 9 -4.74 -3.44 5.15
N VAL A 10 -5.47 -3.05 6.18
CA VAL A 10 -6.07 -1.72 6.32
C VAL A 10 -5.41 -1.05 7.52
N MET A 11 -4.83 0.12 7.33
CA MET A 11 -4.20 0.91 8.39
C MET A 11 -4.79 2.33 8.47
N ASN A 12 -4.66 2.97 9.63
CA ASN A 12 -4.94 4.40 9.79
C ASN A 12 -3.73 5.26 9.34
N ASN A 13 -3.87 6.59 9.47
CA ASN A 13 -2.81 7.55 9.11
C ASN A 13 -1.56 7.49 10.01
N ASP A 14 -1.64 6.85 11.18
CA ASP A 14 -0.50 6.63 12.09
C ASP A 14 0.26 5.33 11.78
N ALA A 15 -0.03 4.71 10.63
CA ALA A 15 0.50 3.40 10.23
C ALA A 15 0.17 2.26 11.21
N VAL A 16 -0.94 2.37 11.93
CA VAL A 16 -1.45 1.32 12.83
C VAL A 16 -2.42 0.42 12.07
N PRO A 17 -2.17 -0.89 11.99
CA PRO A 17 -3.08 -1.81 11.31
C PRO A 17 -4.41 -1.94 12.08
N ILE A 18 -5.52 -1.73 11.36
CA ILE A 18 -6.90 -1.88 11.86
C ILE A 18 -7.40 -3.30 11.56
N ARG A 19 -7.14 -3.79 10.36
CA ARG A 19 -7.50 -5.15 9.91
C ARG A 19 -6.40 -5.70 9.02
N THR A 20 -6.12 -6.98 9.16
CA THR A 20 -5.13 -7.68 8.33
C THR A 20 -5.51 -9.14 8.16
N THR A 21 -5.18 -9.71 7.00
CA THR A 21 -5.21 -11.17 6.77
C THR A 21 -3.82 -11.80 6.87
N MET A 22 -2.78 -11.01 7.16
CA MET A 22 -1.39 -11.42 7.28
C MET A 22 -0.98 -11.60 8.74
N ASP A 23 0.18 -12.21 8.98
CA ASP A 23 0.76 -12.31 10.32
C ASP A 23 1.14 -10.93 10.89
N LYS A 24 1.12 -10.81 12.22
CA LYS A 24 1.31 -9.52 12.91
C LYS A 24 2.68 -8.89 12.62
N PRO A 25 3.82 -9.61 12.71
CA PRO A 25 5.14 -9.03 12.41
C PRO A 25 5.23 -8.44 11.00
N MET A 26 4.80 -9.19 9.98
CA MET A 26 4.80 -8.71 8.60
C MET A 26 3.85 -7.52 8.42
N THR A 27 2.67 -7.56 9.03
CA THR A 27 1.68 -6.47 8.96
C THR A 27 2.28 -5.14 9.43
N VAL A 28 2.96 -5.12 10.59
CA VAL A 28 3.57 -3.90 11.13
C VAL A 28 4.64 -3.37 10.19
N HIS A 29 5.45 -4.25 9.60
CA HIS A 29 6.49 -3.87 8.64
C HIS A 29 5.89 -3.25 7.36
N TYR A 30 4.85 -3.86 6.80
CA TYR A 30 4.15 -3.32 5.64
C TYR A 30 3.54 -1.95 5.93
N CYS A 31 2.93 -1.75 7.10
CA CYS A 31 2.33 -0.46 7.45
C CYS A 31 3.38 0.66 7.49
N ALA A 32 4.46 0.45 8.26
CA ALA A 32 5.50 1.45 8.44
C ALA A 32 6.19 1.84 7.12
N LEU A 33 6.52 0.86 6.28
CA LEU A 33 7.16 1.12 4.99
C LEU A 33 6.19 1.75 3.98
N SER A 34 4.94 1.30 3.94
CA SER A 34 3.93 1.85 3.02
C SER A 34 3.63 3.31 3.33
N GLN A 35 3.54 3.69 4.61
CA GLN A 35 3.33 5.07 5.02
C GLN A 35 4.46 5.99 4.53
N GLN A 36 5.72 5.57 4.73
CA GLN A 36 6.88 6.32 4.26
C GLN A 36 6.91 6.44 2.74
N LEU A 37 6.57 5.35 2.03
CA LEU A 37 6.55 5.33 0.58
C LEU A 37 5.46 6.24 0.02
N VAL A 38 4.23 6.16 0.55
CA VAL A 38 3.11 7.03 0.17
C VAL A 38 3.47 8.50 0.37
N SER A 39 4.07 8.84 1.51
CA SER A 39 4.49 10.23 1.80
C SER A 39 5.47 10.76 0.75
N LYS A 40 6.54 10.00 0.47
CA LYS A 40 7.55 10.38 -0.52
C LYS A 40 7.02 10.42 -1.94
N SER A 41 6.20 9.45 -2.33
CA SER A 41 5.57 9.41 -3.65
C SER A 41 4.59 10.56 -3.86
N ARG A 42 3.80 10.91 -2.84
CA ARG A 42 2.89 12.06 -2.89
C ARG A 42 3.65 13.38 -3.06
N ALA A 43 4.76 13.55 -2.33
CA ALA A 43 5.64 14.71 -2.52
C ALA A 43 6.16 14.78 -3.96
N GLY A 44 6.69 13.67 -4.50
CA GLY A 44 7.18 13.62 -5.87
C GLY A 44 6.11 13.90 -6.94
N VAL A 45 4.86 13.46 -6.74
CA VAL A 45 3.73 13.80 -7.63
C VAL A 45 3.47 15.31 -7.62
N ARG A 46 3.45 15.93 -6.43
CA ARG A 46 3.17 17.36 -6.25
C ARG A 46 4.32 18.26 -6.71
N ASP A 47 5.56 17.77 -6.63
CA ASP A 47 6.72 18.47 -7.17
C ASP A 47 6.64 18.57 -8.71
N GLY A 48 6.02 17.58 -9.37
CA GLY A 48 5.76 17.62 -10.82
C GLY A 48 4.58 18.53 -11.19
N ASP A 49 3.44 18.36 -10.50
CA ASP A 49 2.26 19.22 -10.63
C ASP A 49 1.58 19.38 -9.26
N PRO A 50 1.57 20.59 -8.66
CA PRO A 50 1.00 20.80 -7.33
C PRO A 50 -0.53 20.61 -7.27
N THR A 51 -1.22 20.53 -8.41
CA THR A 51 -2.66 20.26 -8.49
C THR A 51 -2.98 18.76 -8.48
N ASN A 52 -1.97 17.90 -8.65
CA ASN A 52 -2.13 16.45 -8.66
C ASN A 52 -1.97 15.89 -7.23
N ASP A 53 -2.63 14.77 -6.97
CA ASP A 53 -2.49 14.03 -5.70
C ASP A 53 -2.30 12.54 -5.96
N LEU A 54 -1.62 11.88 -5.05
CA LEU A 54 -1.39 10.45 -5.15
C LEU A 54 -2.66 9.68 -4.77
N THR A 55 -3.28 9.02 -5.75
CA THR A 55 -4.48 8.21 -5.55
C THR A 55 -4.17 6.72 -5.39
N PHE A 56 -3.09 6.24 -6.01
CA PHE A 56 -2.76 4.82 -6.04
C PHE A 56 -1.28 4.57 -6.34
N LEU A 57 -0.69 3.58 -5.67
CA LEU A 57 0.65 3.06 -5.94
C LEU A 57 0.58 1.57 -6.26
N ARG A 58 1.27 1.16 -7.33
CA ARG A 58 1.42 -0.24 -7.72
C ARG A 58 2.90 -0.56 -7.86
N ILE A 59 3.44 -1.41 -7.00
CA ILE A 59 4.85 -1.78 -6.96
C ILE A 59 4.97 -3.26 -7.30
N ARG A 60 5.55 -3.56 -8.46
CA ARG A 60 5.84 -4.93 -8.87
C ARG A 60 7.28 -5.28 -8.54
N SER A 61 7.46 -6.33 -7.74
CA SER A 61 8.77 -6.95 -7.50
C SER A 61 8.90 -8.23 -8.34
N LYS A 62 9.98 -8.99 -8.13
CA LYS A 62 10.13 -10.35 -8.70
C LYS A 62 9.33 -11.42 -7.94
N LYS A 63 8.90 -11.14 -6.70
CA LYS A 63 8.20 -12.09 -5.84
C LYS A 63 6.70 -11.82 -5.77
N ASN A 64 6.35 -10.58 -5.45
CA ASN A 64 4.96 -10.13 -5.27
C ASN A 64 4.72 -8.79 -5.97
N GLU A 65 3.44 -8.46 -6.10
CA GLU A 65 3.00 -7.10 -6.37
C GLU A 65 2.32 -6.52 -5.13
N ILE A 66 2.60 -5.24 -4.86
CA ILE A 66 2.06 -4.49 -3.72
C ILE A 66 1.26 -3.32 -4.28
N MET A 67 -0.02 -3.27 -3.94
CA MET A 67 -0.95 -2.22 -4.31
C MET A 67 -1.28 -1.41 -3.06
N ILE A 68 -1.10 -0.10 -3.10
CA ILE A 68 -1.37 0.81 -1.97
C ILE A 68 -2.34 1.88 -2.46
N ALA A 69 -3.52 1.93 -1.84
CA ALA A 69 -4.54 2.94 -2.06
C ALA A 69 -4.69 3.78 -0.79
N PRO A 70 -4.02 4.94 -0.70
CA PRO A 70 -4.25 5.88 0.38
C PRO A 70 -5.58 6.61 0.18
N ASP A 71 -6.37 6.72 1.24
CA ASP A 71 -7.58 7.56 1.34
C ASP A 71 -7.41 8.52 2.54
N LYS A 72 -8.41 9.36 2.80
CA LYS A 72 -8.38 10.42 3.82
C LYS A 72 -8.07 9.88 5.22
N ASP A 73 -8.74 8.80 5.60
CA ASP A 73 -8.70 8.27 6.96
C ASP A 73 -8.00 6.90 7.06
N TYR A 74 -7.91 6.19 5.93
CA TYR A 74 -7.41 4.83 5.86
C TYR A 74 -6.54 4.60 4.63
N THR A 75 -5.56 3.71 4.77
CA THR A 75 -4.79 3.20 3.64
C THR A 75 -5.02 1.70 3.49
N LEU A 76 -5.40 1.29 2.28
CA LEU A 76 -5.51 -0.11 1.89
C LEU A 76 -4.20 -0.56 1.25
N ILE A 77 -3.65 -1.67 1.73
CA ILE A 77 -2.49 -2.35 1.16
C ILE A 77 -2.93 -3.76 0.76
N VAL A 78 -2.67 -4.13 -0.49
CA VAL A 78 -2.90 -5.47 -1.02
C VAL A 78 -1.58 -6.05 -1.47
N VAL A 79 -1.27 -7.26 -1.01
CA VAL A 79 -0.13 -8.06 -1.47
C VAL A 79 -0.69 -9.18 -2.33
N GLN A 80 -0.22 -9.31 -3.56
CA GLN A 80 -0.65 -10.33 -4.50
C GLN A 80 0.53 -11.04 -5.17
N GLU A 81 0.26 -12.25 -5.66
CA GLU A 81 1.16 -12.99 -6.53
C GLU A 81 1.40 -12.25 -7.84
N ILE A 82 2.50 -12.59 -8.52
CA ILE A 82 2.81 -12.09 -9.84
C ILE A 82 2.21 -13.04 -10.88
N GLY A 83 0.93 -12.87 -11.25
CA GLY A 83 0.33 -13.54 -12.43
C GLY A 83 -1.21 -13.50 -12.48
N GLY A 84 -1.90 -13.30 -13.61
CA GLY A 84 -1.53 -12.95 -15.00
C GLY A 84 -2.70 -12.14 -15.61
N GLU A 85 -2.55 -11.26 -16.60
CA GLU A 85 -1.60 -11.11 -17.72
C GLU A 85 -0.59 -9.96 -17.55
#